data_AF-A0A3M2CIP4-F1
#
_entry.id   AF-A0A3M2CIP4-F1
#
_cell.length_a   1.000
_cell.length_b   1.000
_cell.length_c   1.000
_cell.angle_alpha   90.00
_cell.angle_beta   90.00
_cell.angle_gamma   90.00
#
_symmetry.space_group_name_H-M   'P 1'
#
loop_
_entity.id
_entity.type
_entity.pdbx_description
1 polymer ?
#
loop_
_entity_poly.entity_id
_entity_poly.type
_entity_poly.pdbx_seq_one_letter_code
_entity_poly.pdbx_strand_id
1 'polypeptide(L)'
;MNGMSPTAGVFRLNAAWADQARTFERLSTGLVINRASDDPAGLIASERLGARQAELESRIDSFERSVAFMNIEEAELEAADPGVGSAEARAAIGTQQRGLEAERRAAKTEYINTAAARSSIRDTDYAEAIGTLTSQQIRFKAASMALKMSNDTRKGAADLLIGGVVDRAA
;
A
#
# COMPACT_ATOMS: atom_id res chain seq x y z
N MET A 1 -24.30 -31.99 20.57
CA MET A 1 -23.75 -30.62 20.69
C MET A 1 -22.24 -30.69 20.53
N ASN A 2 -21.71 -30.38 19.34
CA ASN A 2 -20.25 -30.33 19.12
C ASN A 2 -19.70 -29.07 19.77
N GLY A 3 -19.43 -29.13 21.08
CA GLY A 3 -18.82 -28.05 21.83
C GLY A 3 -17.37 -27.87 21.38
N MET A 4 -17.04 -26.67 20.89
CA MET A 4 -15.64 -26.27 20.68
C MET A 4 -14.86 -26.54 21.96
N SER A 5 -13.75 -27.28 21.86
CA SER A 5 -12.85 -27.45 22.98
C SER A 5 -12.32 -26.08 23.43
N PRO A 6 -12.03 -25.87 24.72
CA PRO A 6 -11.55 -24.58 25.23
C PRO A 6 -10.30 -24.10 24.49
N THR A 7 -9.43 -25.05 24.12
CA THR A 7 -8.21 -24.84 23.34
C THR A 7 -8.51 -24.37 21.91
N ALA A 8 -9.53 -24.94 21.26
CA ALA A 8 -9.96 -24.48 19.93
C ALA A 8 -10.57 -23.07 19.96
N GLY A 9 -11.24 -22.69 21.05
CA GLY A 9 -11.75 -21.33 21.26
C GLY A 9 -10.63 -20.29 21.37
N VAL A 10 -9.61 -20.57 22.19
CA VAL A 10 -8.44 -19.69 22.36
C VAL A 10 -7.62 -19.56 21.08
N PHE A 11 -7.39 -20.66 20.35
CA PHE A 11 -6.68 -20.64 19.07
C PHE A 11 -7.39 -19.74 18.03
N ARG A 12 -8.73 -19.83 17.94
CA ARG A 12 -9.51 -18.97 17.03
C ARG A 12 -9.45 -17.49 17.42
N LEU A 13 -9.42 -17.16 18.71
CA LEU A 13 -9.25 -15.78 19.17
C LEU A 13 -7.86 -15.23 18.83
N ASN A 14 -6.81 -16.03 19.01
CA ASN A 14 -5.45 -15.63 18.61
C ASN A 14 -5.35 -15.42 17.09
N ALA A 15 -5.96 -16.28 16.28
CA ALA A 15 -6.01 -16.10 14.82
C ALA A 15 -6.78 -14.83 14.43
N ALA A 16 -7.93 -14.56 15.07
CA ALA A 16 -8.70 -13.33 14.83
C ALA A 16 -7.93 -12.06 15.22
N TRP A 17 -7.13 -12.11 16.29
CA TRP A 17 -6.26 -11.01 16.69
C TRP A 17 -5.15 -10.75 15.67
N ALA A 18 -4.53 -11.81 15.14
CA ALA A 18 -3.52 -11.69 14.09
C ALA A 18 -4.09 -11.10 12.78
N ASP A 19 -5.31 -11.48 12.40
CA ASP A 19 -6.00 -10.89 11.24
C ASP A 19 -6.29 -9.41 11.44
N GLN A 20 -6.78 -9.03 12.63
CA GLN A 20 -7.04 -7.64 12.97
C GLN A 20 -5.75 -6.80 12.93
N ALA A 21 -4.65 -7.34 13.46
CA ALA A 21 -3.34 -6.68 13.45
C ALA A 21 -2.84 -6.44 12.01
N ARG A 22 -3.01 -7.42 11.10
CA ARG A 22 -2.65 -7.27 9.69
C ARG A 22 -3.49 -6.21 8.97
N THR A 23 -4.79 -6.16 9.21
CA THR A 23 -5.65 -5.11 8.61
C THR A 23 -5.30 -3.73 9.16
N PHE A 24 -5.00 -3.60 10.45
CA PHE A 24 -4.49 -2.34 11.02
C PHE A 24 -3.15 -1.91 10.43
N GLU A 25 -2.21 -2.84 10.24
CA GLU A 25 -0.92 -2.57 9.60
C GLU A 25 -1.13 -2.00 8.21
N ARG A 26 -1.96 -2.66 7.38
CA ARG A 26 -2.32 -2.18 6.03
C ARG A 26 -2.98 -0.81 6.02
N LEU A 27 -3.87 -0.53 6.98
CA LEU A 27 -4.50 0.78 7.13
C LEU A 27 -3.51 1.86 7.59
N SER A 28 -2.53 1.49 8.41
CA SER A 28 -1.53 2.44 8.94
C SER A 28 -0.47 2.78 7.91
N THR A 29 -0.07 1.82 7.07
CA THR A 29 0.91 2.02 6.01
C THR A 29 0.28 2.46 4.70
N GLY A 30 -1.01 2.21 4.51
CA GLY A 30 -1.70 2.35 3.23
C GLY A 30 -1.32 1.26 2.22
N LEU A 31 -0.52 0.26 2.61
CA LEU A 31 0.01 -0.76 1.71
C LEU A 31 -0.59 -2.14 1.98
N VAL A 32 -0.97 -2.87 0.93
CA VAL A 32 -1.36 -4.29 1.04
C VAL A 32 -0.16 -5.21 1.20
N ILE A 33 1.02 -4.83 0.67
CA ILE A 33 2.28 -5.56 0.81
C ILE A 33 3.24 -4.78 1.72
N ASN A 34 3.36 -5.22 2.98
CA ASN A 34 4.22 -4.59 3.99
C ASN A 34 5.52 -5.35 4.20
N ARG A 35 5.50 -6.69 4.04
CA ARG A 35 6.67 -7.57 4.17
C ARG A 35 6.75 -8.54 3.00
N ALA A 36 7.95 -9.05 2.72
CA ALA A 36 8.18 -10.02 1.65
C ALA A 36 7.38 -11.33 1.81
N SER A 37 6.96 -11.65 3.04
CA SER A 37 6.12 -12.82 3.33
C SER A 37 4.64 -12.62 2.97
N ASP A 38 4.16 -11.39 2.77
CA ASP A 38 2.75 -11.13 2.43
C ASP A 38 2.50 -11.51 0.96
N ASP A 39 3.36 -11.03 0.08
CA ASP A 39 3.37 -11.36 -1.35
C ASP A 39 4.78 -11.13 -1.93
N PRO A 40 5.63 -12.18 -2.04
CA PRO A 40 6.98 -12.03 -2.56
C PRO A 40 7.00 -11.65 -4.05
N ALA A 41 6.02 -12.12 -4.83
CA ALA A 41 5.96 -11.84 -6.26
C ALA A 41 5.50 -10.40 -6.52
N GLY A 42 4.44 -9.97 -5.83
CA GLY A 42 3.96 -8.58 -5.85
C GLY A 42 5.00 -7.60 -5.33
N LEU A 43 5.75 -7.96 -4.27
CA LEU A 43 6.86 -7.14 -3.80
C LEU A 43 7.92 -6.95 -4.90
N ILE A 44 8.43 -8.04 -5.49
CA ILE A 44 9.45 -7.97 -6.56
C ILE A 44 8.94 -7.15 -7.76
N ALA A 45 7.70 -7.36 -8.19
CA ALA A 45 7.10 -6.58 -9.28
C ALA A 45 7.06 -5.09 -8.93
N SER A 46 6.64 -4.75 -7.71
CA SER A 46 6.57 -3.37 -7.25
C SER A 46 7.93 -2.69 -7.08
N GLU A 47 8.97 -3.44 -6.69
CA GLU A 47 10.34 -2.93 -6.58
C GLU A 47 10.92 -2.66 -7.98
N ARG A 48 10.66 -3.54 -8.96
CA ARG A 48 11.05 -3.30 -10.36
C ARG A 48 10.37 -2.07 -10.94
N LEU A 49 9.08 -1.89 -10.68
CA LEU A 49 8.35 -0.68 -11.07
C LEU A 49 8.92 0.56 -10.36
N GLY A 50 9.26 0.46 -9.07
CA GLY A 50 9.91 1.54 -8.32
C GLY A 50 11.27 1.93 -8.90
N ALA A 51 12.10 0.96 -9.28
CA ALA A 51 13.37 1.21 -9.97
C ALA A 51 13.15 1.91 -11.32
N ARG A 52 12.14 1.49 -12.10
CA ARG A 52 11.77 2.14 -13.37
C ARG A 52 11.27 3.57 -13.15
N GLN A 53 10.50 3.83 -12.10
CA GLN A 53 10.06 5.19 -11.76
C GLN A 53 11.25 6.09 -11.43
N ALA A 54 12.21 5.62 -10.62
CA ALA A 54 13.41 6.39 -10.28
C ALA A 54 14.28 6.70 -11.53
N GLU A 55 14.39 5.73 -12.45
CA GLU A 55 15.05 5.94 -13.74
C GLU A 55 14.33 7.02 -14.57
N LEU A 56 13.00 6.92 -14.69
CA LEU A 56 12.19 7.87 -15.45
C LEU A 56 12.23 9.27 -14.83
N GLU A 57 12.21 9.38 -13.51
CA GLU A 57 12.36 10.65 -12.78
C GLU A 57 13.71 11.31 -13.10
N SER A 58 14.81 10.57 -12.96
CA SER A 58 16.15 11.07 -13.33
C SER A 58 16.23 11.48 -14.81
N ARG A 59 15.54 10.78 -15.71
CA ARG A 59 15.48 11.12 -17.14
C ARG A 59 14.67 12.39 -17.39
N ILE A 60 13.51 12.54 -16.74
CA ILE A 60 12.68 13.76 -16.80
C ILE A 60 13.48 14.96 -16.32
N ASP A 61 14.17 14.85 -15.18
CA ASP A 61 15.01 15.92 -14.66
C ASP A 61 16.16 16.27 -15.62
N SER A 62 16.73 15.26 -16.30
CA SER A 62 17.77 15.49 -17.31
C SER A 62 17.23 16.27 -18.50
N PHE A 63 16.02 15.96 -18.97
CA PHE A 63 15.37 16.72 -20.04
C PHE A 63 15.06 18.15 -19.61
N GLU A 64 14.59 18.36 -18.37
CA GLU A 64 14.31 19.70 -17.84
C GLU A 64 15.59 20.56 -17.73
N ARG A 65 16.70 19.97 -17.28
CA ARG A 65 18.01 20.65 -17.29
C ARG A 65 18.48 20.98 -18.71
N SER A 66 18.28 20.06 -19.67
CA SER A 66 18.65 20.31 -21.06
C SER A 66 17.83 21.43 -21.67
N VAL A 67 16.53 21.52 -21.37
CA VAL A 67 15.67 22.64 -21.79
C VAL A 67 16.12 23.95 -21.16
N ALA A 68 16.46 23.95 -19.87
CA ALA A 68 16.99 25.14 -19.21
C ALA A 68 18.30 25.64 -19.84
N PHE A 69 19.22 24.73 -20.19
CA PHE A 69 20.45 25.06 -20.91
C PHE A 69 20.16 25.72 -22.27
N MET A 70 19.26 25.13 -23.06
CA MET A 70 18.86 25.69 -24.36
C MET A 70 18.21 27.08 -24.24
N ASN A 71 17.44 27.34 -23.19
CA ASN A 71 16.86 28.66 -22.95
C ASN A 71 17.93 29.72 -22.64
N ILE A 72 19.01 29.33 -21.95
CA ILE A 72 20.14 30.22 -21.68
C ILE A 72 20.91 30.48 -22.99
N GLU A 73 21.15 29.43 -23.78
CA GLU A 73 21.80 29.55 -25.09
C GLU A 73 21.01 30.46 -26.05
N GLU A 74 19.67 30.34 -26.07
CA GLU A 74 18.81 31.23 -26.85
C GLU A 74 18.93 32.70 -26.40
N ALA A 75 18.95 32.94 -25.09
CA ALA A 75 19.09 34.28 -24.54
C ALA A 75 20.47 34.90 -24.81
N GLU A 76 21.54 34.09 -24.79
CA GLU A 76 22.89 34.53 -25.13
C GLU A 76 22.99 34.92 -26.62
N LEU A 77 22.41 34.11 -27.51
CA LEU A 77 22.36 34.42 -28.94
C LEU A 77 21.59 35.72 -29.23
N GLU A 78 20.49 35.95 -28.53
CA GLU A 78 19.71 37.19 -28.65
C GLU A 78 20.48 38.42 -28.15
N ALA A 79 21.28 38.26 -27.10
CA ALA A 79 22.11 39.33 -26.56
C ALA A 79 23.35 39.65 -27.43
N ALA A 80 23.89 38.64 -28.15
CA ALA A 80 25.13 38.78 -28.91
C ALA A 80 24.95 39.54 -30.25
N ASP A 81 23.91 39.23 -31.03
CA ASP A 81 23.57 39.94 -32.28
C ASP A 81 22.17 39.51 -32.78
N PRO A 82 21.19 40.42 -32.98
CA PRO A 82 19.87 40.09 -33.53
C PRO A 82 19.85 39.81 -35.05
N GLY A 83 20.99 39.74 -35.72
CA GLY A 83 21.11 39.48 -37.16
C GLY A 83 20.59 38.12 -37.65
N VAL A 84 20.52 37.93 -38.97
CA VAL A 84 19.94 36.71 -39.60
C VAL A 84 20.65 35.41 -39.19
N GLY A 85 21.95 35.44 -38.92
CA GLY A 85 22.71 34.26 -38.48
C GLY A 85 22.30 33.74 -37.09
N SER A 86 21.94 34.61 -36.15
CA SER A 86 21.43 34.19 -34.84
C SER A 86 20.00 33.66 -34.92
N ALA A 87 19.19 34.17 -35.87
CA ALA A 87 17.84 33.66 -36.12
C ALA A 87 17.85 32.18 -36.57
N GLU A 88 18.82 31.78 -37.40
CA GLU A 88 19.00 30.37 -37.82
C GLU A 88 19.40 29.47 -36.64
N ALA A 89 20.33 29.93 -35.80
CA ALA A 89 20.75 29.21 -34.58
C ALA A 89 19.59 29.05 -33.58
N ARG A 90 18.81 30.11 -33.35
CA ARG A 90 17.61 30.06 -32.51
C ARG A 90 16.53 29.13 -33.06
N ALA A 91 16.33 29.13 -34.38
CA ALA A 91 15.40 28.19 -35.02
C ALA A 91 15.83 26.73 -34.78
N ALA A 92 17.13 26.44 -34.89
CA ALA A 92 17.67 25.12 -34.58
C ALA A 92 17.44 24.72 -33.11
N ILE A 93 17.75 25.61 -32.15
CA ILE A 93 17.47 25.40 -30.72
C ILE A 93 15.98 25.13 -30.48
N GLY A 94 15.09 25.91 -31.11
CA GLY A 94 13.64 25.71 -30.99
C GLY A 94 13.15 24.37 -31.56
N THR A 95 13.85 23.76 -32.53
CA THR A 95 13.55 22.38 -32.95
C THR A 95 14.02 21.35 -31.94
N GLN A 96 15.21 21.54 -31.36
CA GLN A 96 15.74 20.65 -30.31
C GLN A 96 14.88 20.70 -29.03
N GLN A 97 14.46 21.88 -28.60
CA GLN A 97 13.51 22.08 -27.50
C GLN A 97 12.23 21.28 -27.71
N ARG A 98 11.62 21.37 -28.90
CA ARG A 98 10.39 20.62 -29.21
C ARG A 98 10.61 19.10 -29.18
N GLY A 99 11.78 18.63 -29.63
CA GLY A 99 12.16 17.22 -29.52
C GLY A 99 12.25 16.77 -28.06
N LEU A 100 13.01 17.50 -27.24
CA LEU A 100 13.21 17.20 -25.82
C LEU A 100 11.91 17.31 -25.01
N GLU A 101 11.04 18.28 -25.33
CA GLU A 101 9.71 18.36 -24.73
C GLU A 101 8.84 17.15 -25.06
N ALA A 102 8.89 16.65 -26.31
CA ALA A 102 8.15 15.47 -26.72
C ALA A 102 8.64 14.22 -25.98
N GLU A 103 9.96 14.04 -25.88
CA GLU A 103 10.57 12.95 -25.11
C GLU A 103 10.23 13.04 -23.61
N ARG A 104 10.28 14.24 -23.03
CA ARG A 104 9.89 14.47 -21.62
C ARG A 104 8.43 14.13 -21.39
N ARG A 105 7.52 14.53 -22.29
CA ARG A 105 6.08 14.18 -22.19
C ARG A 105 5.87 12.67 -22.31
N ALA A 106 6.59 11.99 -23.20
CA ALA A 106 6.54 10.54 -23.32
C ALA A 106 7.04 9.83 -22.04
N ALA A 107 8.19 10.24 -21.52
CA ALA A 107 8.74 9.71 -20.26
C ALA A 107 7.81 9.99 -19.07
N LYS A 108 7.17 11.16 -19.01
CA LYS A 108 6.18 11.48 -17.96
C LYS A 108 4.93 10.60 -18.05
N THR A 109 4.48 10.28 -19.26
CA THR A 109 3.35 9.36 -19.47
C THR A 109 3.72 7.96 -18.99
N GLU A 110 4.92 7.48 -19.31
CA GLU A 110 5.45 6.20 -18.82
C GLU A 110 5.58 6.20 -17.28
N TYR A 111 6.02 7.31 -16.69
CA TYR A 111 6.10 7.48 -15.23
C TYR A 111 4.72 7.33 -14.57
N ILE A 112 3.68 7.96 -15.14
CA ILE A 112 2.30 7.85 -14.63
C ILE A 112 1.79 6.42 -14.76
N ASN A 113 2.04 5.74 -15.88
CA ASN A 113 1.61 4.36 -16.09
C ASN A 113 2.29 3.40 -15.11
N THR A 114 3.60 3.55 -14.89
CA THR A 114 4.36 2.73 -13.93
C THR A 114 3.95 3.04 -12.48
N ALA A 115 3.61 4.30 -12.17
CA ALA A 115 3.04 4.68 -10.89
C ALA A 115 1.68 4.04 -10.63
N ALA A 116 0.78 4.10 -11.61
CA ALA A 116 -0.53 3.47 -11.52
C ALA A 116 -0.42 1.95 -11.37
N ALA A 117 0.48 1.32 -12.13
CA ALA A 117 0.75 -0.12 -12.01
C ALA A 117 1.29 -0.48 -10.61
N ARG A 118 2.21 0.32 -10.06
CA ARG A 118 2.77 0.09 -8.72
C ARG A 118 1.73 0.27 -7.62
N SER A 119 0.90 1.31 -7.74
CA SER A 119 -0.23 1.59 -6.85
C SER A 119 -1.22 0.42 -6.82
N SER A 120 -1.60 -0.10 -7.99
CA SER A 120 -2.49 -1.28 -8.09
C SER A 120 -1.95 -2.54 -7.38
N ILE A 121 -0.63 -2.67 -7.29
CA ILE A 121 0.02 -3.80 -6.61
C ILE A 121 0.15 -3.56 -5.10
N ARG A 122 0.47 -2.34 -4.67
CA ARG A 122 0.86 -2.06 -3.29
C ARG A 122 -0.18 -1.34 -2.46
N ASP A 123 -1.10 -0.59 -3.05
CA ASP A 123 -1.97 0.29 -2.28
C ASP A 123 -3.19 -0.48 -1.75
N THR A 124 -3.61 -0.15 -0.53
CA THR A 124 -4.82 -0.69 0.08
C THR A 124 -6.01 0.22 -0.22
N ASP A 125 -7.15 -0.37 -0.61
CA ASP A 125 -8.43 0.33 -0.60
C ASP A 125 -8.88 0.58 0.85
N TYR A 126 -8.82 1.84 1.28
CA TYR A 126 -9.20 2.25 2.62
C TYR A 126 -10.67 1.97 2.94
N ALA A 127 -11.59 2.11 1.98
CA ALA A 127 -13.01 1.92 2.22
C ALA A 127 -13.30 0.45 2.55
N GLU A 128 -12.75 -0.46 1.76
CA GLU A 128 -12.85 -1.90 2.00
C GLU A 128 -12.12 -2.33 3.27
N ALA A 129 -10.91 -1.81 3.50
CA ALA A 129 -10.09 -2.19 4.65
C ALA A 129 -10.70 -1.73 5.99
N ILE A 130 -11.30 -0.53 6.06
CA ILE A 130 -12.01 -0.06 7.26
C ILE A 130 -13.27 -0.91 7.52
N GLY A 131 -14.03 -1.24 6.47
CA GLY A 131 -15.21 -2.11 6.60
C GLY A 131 -14.83 -3.50 7.12
N THR A 132 -13.74 -4.05 6.59
CA THR A 132 -13.16 -5.33 7.05
C THR A 132 -12.70 -5.24 8.50
N LEU A 133 -11.95 -4.20 8.86
CA LEU A 133 -11.47 -3.99 10.23
C LEU A 133 -12.62 -3.88 11.22
N THR A 134 -13.64 -3.10 10.91
CA THR A 134 -14.82 -2.92 11.75
C THR A 134 -15.54 -4.26 11.97
N SER A 135 -15.69 -5.04 10.89
CA SER A 135 -16.27 -6.37 10.95
C SER A 135 -15.43 -7.36 11.77
N GLN A 136 -14.10 -7.26 11.70
CA GLN A 136 -13.17 -8.04 12.54
C GLN A 136 -13.30 -7.65 14.02
N GLN A 137 -13.37 -6.34 14.34
CA GLN A 137 -13.55 -5.85 15.70
C GLN A 137 -14.86 -6.32 16.34
N ILE A 138 -15.97 -6.28 15.59
CA ILE A 138 -17.28 -6.76 16.06
C ILE A 138 -17.22 -8.26 16.33
N ARG A 139 -16.69 -9.05 15.38
CA ARG A 139 -16.56 -10.50 15.54
C ARG A 139 -15.66 -10.88 16.70
N PHE A 140 -14.55 -10.17 16.92
CA PHE A 140 -13.65 -10.39 18.04
C PHE A 140 -14.34 -10.12 19.39
N LYS A 141 -15.06 -8.99 19.51
CA LYS A 141 -15.86 -8.67 20.71
C LYS A 141 -16.94 -9.75 20.96
N ALA A 142 -17.63 -10.19 19.92
CA ALA A 142 -18.63 -11.25 20.04
C ALA A 142 -18.02 -12.61 20.42
N ALA A 143 -16.90 -13.00 19.81
CA ALA A 143 -16.24 -14.27 20.08
C ALA A 143 -15.66 -14.35 21.50
N SER A 144 -15.09 -13.24 21.99
CA SER A 144 -14.58 -13.16 23.38
C SER A 144 -15.72 -13.23 24.40
N MET A 145 -16.86 -12.57 24.15
CA MET A 145 -18.06 -12.70 24.97
C MET A 145 -18.63 -14.12 24.95
N ALA A 146 -18.70 -14.76 23.78
CA ALA A 146 -19.18 -16.14 23.65
C ALA A 146 -18.27 -17.14 24.37
N LEU A 147 -16.93 -16.97 24.30
CA LEU A 147 -16.00 -17.79 25.06
C LEU A 147 -16.17 -17.60 26.57
N LYS A 148 -16.33 -16.34 27.03
CA LYS A 148 -16.60 -16.04 28.43
C LYS A 148 -17.89 -16.70 28.90
N MET A 149 -18.99 -16.53 28.17
CA MET A 149 -20.29 -17.13 28.50
C MET A 149 -20.25 -18.67 28.47
N SER A 150 -19.51 -19.27 27.53
CA SER A 150 -19.31 -20.72 27.50
C SER A 150 -18.46 -21.24 28.67
N ASN A 151 -17.50 -20.45 29.16
CA ASN A 151 -16.75 -20.79 30.37
C ASN A 151 -17.65 -20.69 31.61
N ASP A 152 -18.47 -19.64 31.71
CA ASP A 152 -19.36 -19.41 32.85
C ASP A 152 -20.46 -20.47 32.95
N THR A 153 -21.08 -20.85 31.82
CA THR A 153 -22.08 -21.94 31.79
C THR A 153 -21.47 -23.30 32.13
N ARG A 154 -20.22 -23.57 31.70
CA ARG A 154 -19.51 -24.81 32.08
C ARG A 154 -19.14 -24.86 33.54
N LYS A 155 -18.72 -23.73 34.13
CA LYS A 155 -18.49 -23.63 35.58
C LYS A 155 -19.77 -23.85 36.37
N GLY A 156 -20.87 -23.19 35.98
CA GLY A 156 -22.17 -23.40 36.63
C GLY A 156 -22.65 -24.85 36.54
N ALA A 157 -22.46 -25.52 35.40
CA ALA A 157 -22.76 -26.95 35.27
C ALA A 157 -21.87 -27.84 36.15
N ALA A 158 -20.57 -27.52 36.25
CA ALA A 158 -19.65 -28.23 37.15
C ALA A 158 -20.02 -28.04 38.63
N ASP A 159 -20.37 -26.82 39.02
CA ASP A 159 -20.80 -26.49 40.38
C ASP A 159 -22.08 -27.25 40.77
N LEU A 160 -23.05 -27.37 39.85
CA LEU A 160 -24.27 -28.17 40.06
C LEU A 160 -23.97 -29.67 40.18
N LEU A 161 -23.03 -30.20 39.40
CA LEU A 161 -22.63 -31.60 39.47
C LEU A 161 -21.88 -31.92 40.76
N ILE A 162 -21.02 -31.02 41.24
CA ILE A 162 -20.29 -31.19 42.50
C ILE A 162 -21.24 -31.01 43.69
N GLY A 163 -22.08 -29.98 43.69
CA GLY A 163 -23.07 -29.73 44.75
C GLY A 163 -24.07 -30.88 44.91
N GLY A 164 -24.59 -31.43 43.81
CA GLY A 164 -25.52 -32.57 43.85
C GLY A 164 -24.92 -33.91 44.28
N VAL A 165 -23.58 -34.04 44.28
CA VAL A 165 -22.87 -35.20 44.84
C VAL A 165 -22.62 -34.99 46.35
N VAL A 166 -22.36 -33.76 46.78
CA VAL A 166 -22.19 -33.41 48.21
C VAL A 166 -23.51 -33.55 48.97
N ASP A 167 -24.63 -33.07 48.41
CA ASP A 167 -25.97 -33.17 49.05
C ASP A 167 -26.52 -34.61 49.12
N ARG A 168 -25.97 -35.56 48.34
CA ARG A 168 -26.36 -36.98 48.40
C ARG A 168 -25.44 -37.84 49.26
N ALA A 169 -24.36 -37.27 49.80
CA ALA A 169 -23.37 -37.95 50.63
C ALA A 169 -23.48 -37.59 52.13
N ALA A 170 -24.48 -36.79 52.52
CA ALA A 170 -24.87 -36.47 53.90
C ALA A 170 -26.20 -37.15 54.25
#